data_AF-A0A5N3RBZ6-F1
#
_entry.id   AF-A0A5N3RBZ6-F1
#
_cell.length_a   1.000
_cell.length_b   1.000
_cell.length_c   1.000
_cell.angle_alpha   90.00
_cell.angle_beta   90.00
_cell.angle_gamma   90.00
#
_symmetry.space_group_name_H-M   'P 1'
#
loop_
_entity.id
_entity.type
_entity.pdbx_description
1 polymer ?
#
loop_
_entity_poly.entity_id
_entity_poly.type
_entity_poly.pdbx_seq_one_letter_code
_entity_poly.pdbx_strand_id
1 'polypeptide(L)' 'MKQGTNSRERQLIEYLRDRLQETCDCIEAGYDIMREAGVTTSDSRMTVEGAQLFIGEANQYLAGLTEVEA' A
#
# COMPACT_ATOMS: atom_id res chain seq x y z
N MET A 1 -23.16 4.35 -20.92
CA MET A 1 -22.46 5.06 -19.83
C MET A 1 -21.02 4.55 -19.81
N LYS A 2 -20.06 5.31 -20.34
CA LYS A 2 -18.63 5.04 -20.12
C LYS A 2 -18.26 5.90 -18.90
N GLN A 3 -18.09 5.29 -17.74
CA GLN A 3 -17.51 5.99 -16.60
C GLN A 3 -16.04 6.21 -16.96
N GLY A 4 -15.72 7.41 -17.46
CA GLY A 4 -14.35 7.88 -17.48
C GLY A 4 -13.94 8.04 -16.03
N THR A 5 -12.94 7.27 -15.61
CA THR A 5 -12.39 7.37 -14.27
C THR A 5 -11.98 8.80 -14.00
N ASN A 6 -12.49 9.38 -12.92
CA ASN A 6 -12.23 10.77 -12.58
C ASN A 6 -10.72 10.89 -12.23
N SER A 7 -9.97 11.84 -12.80
CA SER A 7 -8.52 11.93 -12.52
C SER A 7 -8.20 12.04 -11.02
N ARG A 8 -9.15 12.55 -10.23
CA ARG A 8 -9.11 12.57 -8.76
C ARG A 8 -9.12 11.18 -8.11
N GLU A 9 -9.89 10.23 -8.63
CA GLU A 9 -9.97 8.87 -8.08
C GLU A 9 -8.64 8.15 -8.26
N ARG A 10 -8.03 8.29 -9.45
CA ARG A 10 -6.69 7.78 -9.74
C ARG A 10 -5.64 8.39 -8.81
N GLN A 11 -5.60 9.73 -8.71
CA GLN A 11 -4.66 10.44 -7.83
C GLN A 11 -4.84 10.05 -6.35
N LEU A 12 -6.07 9.83 -5.90
CA LEU A 12 -6.35 9.39 -4.54
C LEU A 12 -5.79 7.99 -4.28
N ILE A 13 -5.97 7.06 -5.22
CA ILE A 13 -5.47 5.68 -5.07
C ILE A 13 -3.94 5.66 -5.10
N GLU A 14 -3.30 6.42 -6.00
CA GLU A 14 -1.84 6.58 -6.03
C GLU A 14 -1.31 7.14 -4.69
N TYR A 15 -1.92 8.21 -4.18
CA TYR A 15 -1.55 8.80 -2.90
C TYR A 15 -1.71 7.82 -1.72
N LEU A 16 -2.84 7.11 -1.66
CA LEU A 16 -3.11 6.14 -0.59
C LEU A 16 -2.13 4.97 -0.64
N ARG A 17 -1.81 4.46 -1.84
CA ARG A 17 -0.79 3.42 -2.03
C ARG A 17 0.57 3.88 -1.52
N ASP A 18 1.00 5.08 -1.91
CA ASP A 18 2.32 5.59 -1.55
C ASP A 18 2.43 5.80 -0.03
N ARG A 19 1.37 6.31 0.62
CA ARG A 19 1.33 6.42 2.10
C ARG A 19 1.28 5.08 2.82
N LEU A 20 0.61 4.07 2.25
CA LEU A 20 0.64 2.70 2.78
C LEU A 20 2.06 2.12 2.70
N GLN A 21 2.76 2.32 1.58
CA GLN A 21 4.15 1.85 1.42
C GLN A 21 5.07 2.51 2.44
N GLU A 22 5.02 3.84 2.55
CA GLU A 22 5.86 4.59 3.50
C GLU A 22 5.58 4.17 4.95
N THR A 23 4.32 3.87 5.29
CA THR A 23 3.95 3.35 6.61
C THR A 23 4.54 1.95 6.84
N CYS A 24 4.54 1.07 5.83
CA CYS A 24 5.17 -0.25 5.94
C CYS A 24 6.66 -0.12 6.18
N ASP A 25 7.34 0.69 5.37
CA ASP A 25 8.80 0.87 5.45
C ASP A 25 9.20 1.40 6.84
N CYS A 26 8.43 2.34 7.40
CA CYS A 26 8.65 2.82 8.77
C CYS A 26 8.46 1.72 9.83
N ILE A 27 7.45 0.87 9.68
CA ILE A 27 7.18 -0.22 10.62
C ILE A 27 8.28 -1.30 10.51
N GLU A 28 8.70 -1.66 9.30
CA GLU A 28 9.78 -2.63 9.06
C GLU A 28 11.11 -2.15 9.65
N ALA A 29 11.47 -0.87 9.47
CA ALA A 29 12.64 -0.28 10.11
C ALA A 29 12.58 -0.37 11.64
N GLY A 30 11.37 -0.30 12.21
CA GLY A 30 11.12 -0.50 13.64
C GLY A 30 11.36 -1.94 14.13
N TYR A 31 11.25 -2.95 13.26
CA TYR A 31 11.47 -4.35 13.67
C TYR A 31 12.89 -4.63 14.07
N ASP A 32 13.86 -4.06 13.36
CA ASP A 32 15.26 -4.28 13.68
C ASP A 32 15.59 -3.72 15.06
N ILE A 33 15.08 -2.52 15.38
CA ILE A 33 15.21 -1.90 16.70
C ILE A 33 14.53 -2.75 17.79
N MET A 34 13.31 -3.22 17.55
CA MET A 34 12.55 -4.03 18.52
C MET A 34 13.18 -5.42 18.73
N ARG A 35 13.71 -6.03 17.66
CA ARG A 35 14.42 -7.32 17.69
C ARG A 35 15.71 -7.20 18.48
N GLU A 36 16.49 -6.15 18.27
CA GLU A 36 17.69 -5.86 19.07
C GLU A 36 17.35 -5.63 20.55
N ALA A 37 16.19 -5.04 20.84
CA ALA A 37 15.69 -4.85 22.20
C ALA A 37 15.05 -6.12 22.82
N GLY A 38 14.97 -7.24 22.09
CA GLY A 38 14.41 -8.51 22.56
C GLY A 38 12.88 -8.52 22.68
N VAL A 39 12.17 -7.63 21.97
CA VAL A 39 10.72 -7.48 22.01
C VAL A 39 10.08 -8.11 20.77
N THR A 40 8.92 -8.75 20.93
CA THR A 40 8.20 -9.44 19.85
C THR A 40 7.56 -8.46 18.87
N THR A 41 7.67 -8.71 17.55
CA THR A 41 7.18 -7.82 16.47
C THR A 41 5.96 -8.36 15.70
N SER A 42 5.28 -9.37 16.23
CA SER A 42 4.25 -10.14 15.51
C SER A 42 3.10 -9.28 14.96
N ASP A 43 2.53 -8.40 15.78
CA ASP A 43 1.36 -7.58 15.39
C ASP A 43 1.74 -6.53 14.34
N SER A 44 2.93 -5.95 14.49
CA SER A 44 3.45 -5.00 13.54
C SER A 44 3.73 -5.70 12.20
N ARG A 45 4.25 -6.93 12.20
CA ARG A 45 4.47 -7.76 10.99
C ARG A 45 3.17 -8.06 10.25
N MET A 46 2.12 -8.45 10.97
CA MET A 46 0.79 -8.63 10.38
C MET A 46 0.26 -7.34 9.72
N THR A 47 0.58 -6.17 10.31
CA THR A 47 0.17 -4.87 9.76
C THR A 47 0.88 -4.58 8.43
N VAL A 48 2.17 -4.89 8.32
CA VAL A 48 2.94 -4.74 7.06
C VAL A 48 2.43 -5.69 5.99
N GLU A 49 2.24 -6.98 6.33
CA GLU A 49 1.72 -7.98 5.38
C GLU A 49 0.33 -7.60 4.86
N GLY A 50 -0.55 -7.08 5.73
CA GLY A 50 -1.86 -6.58 5.33
C GLY A 50 -1.80 -5.34 4.43
N ALA A 51 -0.90 -4.40 4.72
CA ALA A 51 -0.73 -3.21 3.90
C ALA A 51 -0.13 -3.53 2.51
N GLN A 52 0.79 -4.50 2.41
CA GLN A 52 1.31 -5.00 1.13
C GLN A 52 0.20 -5.58 0.24
N LEU A 53 -0.78 -6.28 0.81
CA LEU A 53 -1.96 -6.75 0.07
C LEU A 53 -2.77 -5.59 -0.52
N PHE A 54 -3.08 -4.57 0.29
CA PHE A 54 -3.81 -3.39 -0.19
C PHE A 54 -3.07 -2.62 -1.28
N ILE A 55 -1.74 -2.51 -1.17
CA ILE A 55 -0.89 -1.91 -2.21
C ILE A 55 -0.99 -2.71 -3.51
N GLY A 56 -0.99 -4.05 -3.43
CA GLY A 56 -1.18 -4.93 -4.57
C GLY A 56 -2.53 -4.73 -5.26
N GLU A 57 -3.62 -4.68 -4.50
CA GLU A 57 -4.96 -4.42 -5.03
C GLU A 57 -5.06 -3.03 -5.69
N ALA A 58 -4.48 -2.01 -5.07
CA ALA A 58 -4.43 -0.66 -5.64
C ALA A 58 -3.68 -0.64 -6.98
N ASN A 59 -2.55 -1.34 -7.08
CA ASN A 59 -1.80 -1.44 -8.33
C ASN A 59 -2.58 -2.18 -9.43
N GLN A 60 -3.29 -3.25 -9.10
CA GLN A 60 -4.14 -3.96 -10.07
C GLN A 60 -5.28 -3.08 -10.59
N TYR A 61 -5.95 -2.34 -9.68
CA TYR A 61 -6.98 -1.40 -10.07
C TYR A 61 -6.44 -0.32 -11.01
N LEU A 62 -5.30 0.29 -10.68
CA LEU A 62 -4.65 1.30 -11.53
C LEU A 62 -4.24 0.75 -12.90
N ALA A 63 -3.73 -0.49 -12.96
CA ALA A 63 -3.37 -1.14 -14.23
C ALA A 63 -4.58 -1.38 -15.14
N GLY A 64 -5.72 -1.80 -14.56
CA GLY A 64 -6.97 -1.98 -15.30
C GLY A 64 -7.53 -0.69 -15.89
N LEU A 65 -7.19 0.48 -15.30
CA LEU A 65 -7.57 1.77 -15.86
C LEU A 65 -6.78 2.13 -17.12
N THR A 66 -5.48 1.81 -17.14
CA THR A 66 -4.61 2.05 -18.30
C THR A 66 -4.96 1.20 -19.53
N GLU A 67 -5.54 0.00 -19.34
CA GLU A 67 -5.96 -0.86 -20.46
C GLU A 67 -7.30 -0.42 -21.10
N VAL A 68 -8.14 0.34 -20.39
CA VAL A 68 -9.44 0.81 -20.91
C VAL A 68 -9.30 2.09 -21.75
N GLU A 69 -8.18 2.80 -21.63
CA GLU A 69 -7.88 4.03 -22.38
C GLU A 69 -7.13 3.80 -23.72
N ALA A 70 -6.71 2.56 -24.02
CA ALA A 70 -6.04 2.17 -25.28
C ALA A 70 -7.02 1.64 -26.33
#